data_AF-A0A819SGT8-F1
#
_entry.id   AF-A0A819SGT8-F1
#
_cell.length_a   1.000
_cell.length_b   1.000
_cell.length_c   1.000
_cell.angle_alpha   90.00
_cell.angle_beta   90.00
_cell.angle_gamma   90.00
#
_symmetry.space_group_name_H-M   'P 1'
#
loop_
_entity.id
_entity.type
_entity.pdbx_description
1 polymer ?
#
loop_
_entity_poly.entity_id
_entity_poly.type
_entity_poly.pdbx_seq_one_letter_code
_entity_poly.pdbx_strand_id
1 'polypeptide(L)'
;MAEKARRDLNRLLTGHKESITKKLEEISSQLKTRKEADNYSEKGLSEWLQMLEQLKNQLLTPSTAMLQKASDEVWLQPIVVMTTPLNSPDKFDKANDTIKILENGFVAEHDGTTGHGEVRGFKTYSTGTHKIKLKIEEMTNNHWMFWGIISQTTAMKQTSYSSTSANGWAKNSKQVYLNGVNNEGYNNYQADIVENDILHLKLNCDSRTIELENERTNQKNSIPIDLNRCPFPWQLHINLFNTNDRIRILE
;
A
#
# COMPACT_ATOMS: atom_id res chain seq x y z
N MET A 1 -33.48 4.37 2.57
CA MET A 1 -32.05 4.01 2.43
C MET A 1 -31.25 5.08 1.69
N ALA A 2 -31.70 5.59 0.54
CA ALA A 2 -31.00 6.67 -0.20
C ALA A 2 -30.76 7.95 0.63
N GLU A 3 -31.73 8.39 1.43
CA GLU A 3 -31.53 9.54 2.32
C GLU A 3 -30.49 9.29 3.42
N LYS A 4 -30.35 8.05 3.89
CA LYS A 4 -29.33 7.69 4.89
C LYS A 4 -27.93 7.80 4.26
N ALA A 5 -27.74 7.20 3.08
CA ALA A 5 -26.48 7.32 2.32
C ALA A 5 -26.15 8.78 1.98
N ARG A 6 -27.16 9.60 1.63
CA ARG A 6 -26.97 11.03 1.35
C ARG A 6 -26.58 11.82 2.59
N ARG A 7 -27.19 11.51 3.75
CA ARG A 7 -26.80 12.09 5.05
C ARG A 7 -25.39 11.66 5.47
N ASP A 8 -25.04 10.39 5.26
CA ASP A 8 -23.71 9.87 5.59
C ASP A 8 -22.63 10.50 4.71
N LEU A 9 -22.87 10.61 3.40
CA LEU A 9 -21.99 11.31 2.46
C LEU A 9 -21.85 12.80 2.83
N ASN A 10 -22.95 13.49 3.11
CA ASN A 10 -22.91 14.89 3.49
C ASN A 10 -22.15 15.09 4.80
N ARG A 11 -22.37 14.23 5.81
CA ARG A 11 -21.63 14.26 7.07
C ARG A 11 -20.13 14.08 6.84
N LEU A 12 -19.75 13.18 5.93
CA LEU A 12 -18.35 12.93 5.60
C LEU A 12 -17.71 14.08 4.84
N LEU A 13 -18.41 14.65 3.85
CA LEU A 13 -17.94 15.82 3.14
C LEU A 13 -17.77 17.01 4.08
N THR A 14 -18.73 17.23 4.98
CA THR A 14 -18.66 18.28 6.00
C THR A 14 -17.49 18.04 6.96
N GLY A 15 -17.34 16.84 7.50
CA GLY A 15 -16.24 16.52 8.42
C GLY A 15 -14.86 16.59 7.76
N HIS A 16 -14.75 16.17 6.50
CA HIS A 16 -13.52 16.29 5.71
C HIS A 16 -13.18 17.75 5.44
N LYS A 17 -14.18 18.56 5.06
CA LYS A 17 -14.04 20.01 4.88
C LYS A 17 -13.60 20.70 6.17
N GLU A 18 -14.21 20.37 7.31
CA GLU A 18 -13.85 20.91 8.63
C GLU A 18 -12.42 20.54 9.00
N SER A 19 -12.01 19.28 8.78
CA SER A 19 -10.64 18.82 9.04
C SER A 19 -9.60 19.57 8.19
N ILE A 20 -9.86 19.73 6.89
CA ILE A 20 -8.98 20.50 5.99
C ILE A 20 -8.93 21.97 6.41
N THR A 21 -10.08 22.57 6.73
CA THR A 21 -10.17 23.97 7.18
C THR A 21 -9.33 24.18 8.43
N LYS A 22 -9.45 23.30 9.42
CA LYS A 22 -8.69 23.37 10.67
C LYS A 22 -7.18 23.27 10.44
N LYS A 23 -6.73 22.36 9.58
CA LYS A 23 -5.31 22.24 9.23
C LYS A 23 -4.79 23.47 8.48
N LEU A 24 -5.62 24.07 7.62
CA LEU A 24 -5.28 25.30 6.91
C LEU A 24 -5.15 26.48 7.88
N GLU A 25 -6.06 26.60 8.84
CA GLU A 25 -6.01 27.59 9.92
C GLU A 25 -4.77 27.42 10.79
N GLU A 26 -4.38 26.18 11.09
CA GLU A 26 -3.18 25.86 11.85
C GLU A 26 -1.90 26.29 11.11
N ILE A 27 -1.79 25.95 9.81
CA ILE A 27 -0.67 26.40 8.96
C ILE A 27 -0.65 27.94 8.87
N SER A 28 -1.81 28.57 8.69
CA SER A 28 -1.93 30.03 8.63
C SER A 28 -1.50 30.70 9.93
N SER A 29 -1.85 30.11 11.08
CA SER A 29 -1.46 30.58 12.41
C SER A 29 0.06 30.48 12.59
N GLN A 30 0.65 29.33 12.26
CA GLN A 30 2.10 29.12 12.33
C GLN A 30 2.88 30.10 11.43
N LEU A 31 2.40 30.32 10.20
CA LEU A 31 2.96 31.30 9.26
C LEU A 31 2.92 32.72 9.83
N LYS A 32 1.81 33.10 10.47
CA LYS A 32 1.64 34.43 11.07
C LYS A 32 2.55 34.62 12.29
N THR A 33 2.60 33.65 13.21
CA THR A 33 3.47 33.72 14.39
C THR A 33 4.95 33.79 14.01
N ARG A 34 5.39 33.06 12.98
CA ARG A 34 6.78 33.12 12.51
C ARG A 34 7.09 34.38 11.71
N LYS A 35 6.10 34.97 11.04
CA LYS A 35 6.20 36.30 10.43
C LYS A 35 6.49 37.37 11.47
N GLU A 36 5.75 37.33 12.58
CA GLU A 36 5.89 38.28 13.69
C GLU A 36 7.21 38.09 14.45
N ALA A 37 7.79 36.89 14.41
CA ALA A 37 9.07 36.56 15.04
C ALA A 37 10.30 36.71 14.12
N ASP A 38 10.13 37.15 12.86
CA ASP A 38 11.17 37.30 11.82
C ASP A 38 12.10 36.07 11.67
N ASN A 39 11.54 34.87 11.87
CA ASN A 39 12.28 33.61 11.95
C ASN A 39 11.84 32.62 10.86
N TYR A 40 12.09 33.01 9.61
CA TYR A 40 11.92 32.15 8.45
C TYR A 40 13.19 31.37 8.18
N SER A 41 13.19 30.08 8.53
CA SER A 41 14.19 29.15 8.02
C SER A 41 13.70 28.51 6.73
N GLU A 42 14.60 28.34 5.77
CA GLU A 42 14.34 27.67 4.48
C GLU A 42 13.76 26.25 4.68
N LYS A 43 14.20 25.58 5.75
CA LYS A 43 13.65 24.30 6.23
C LYS A 43 12.16 24.40 6.58
N GLY A 44 11.73 25.45 7.30
CA GLY A 44 10.33 25.64 7.67
C GLY A 44 9.43 25.97 6.48
N LEU A 45 9.94 26.73 5.50
CA LEU A 45 9.22 27.01 4.26
C LEU A 45 9.00 25.74 3.43
N SER A 46 10.02 24.88 3.34
CA SER A 46 9.91 23.57 2.68
C SER A 46 8.90 22.65 3.37
N GLU A 47 8.91 22.60 4.71
CA GLU A 47 7.96 21.81 5.50
C GLU A 47 6.50 22.27 5.26
N TRP A 48 6.25 23.58 5.25
CA TRP A 48 4.90 24.10 4.97
C TRP A 48 4.45 23.91 3.54
N LEU A 49 5.36 24.03 2.56
CA LEU A 49 5.06 23.74 1.16
C LEU A 49 4.60 22.28 1.03
N GLN A 50 5.30 21.35 1.67
CA GLN A 50 4.96 19.94 1.68
C GLN A 50 3.60 19.69 2.36
N MET A 51 3.31 20.36 3.48
CA MET A 51 2.00 20.25 4.16
C MET A 51 0.85 20.80 3.30
N LEU A 52 1.07 21.90 2.57
CA LEU A 52 0.09 22.48 1.65
C LEU A 52 -0.14 21.58 0.43
N GLU A 53 0.91 20.97 -0.12
CA GLU A 53 0.78 19.97 -1.19
C GLU A 53 0.01 18.74 -0.73
N GLN A 54 0.27 18.25 0.49
CA GLN A 54 -0.49 17.15 1.09
C GLN A 54 -1.97 17.51 1.26
N LEU A 55 -2.28 18.72 1.75
CA LEU A 55 -3.66 19.20 1.89
C LEU A 55 -4.36 19.34 0.53
N LYS A 56 -3.65 19.87 -0.47
CA LYS A 56 -4.14 19.98 -1.84
C LYS A 56 -4.46 18.60 -2.42
N ASN A 57 -3.59 17.61 -2.21
CA ASN A 57 -3.81 16.24 -2.67
C ASN A 57 -4.97 15.56 -1.93
N GLN A 58 -5.14 15.82 -0.63
CA GLN A 58 -6.31 15.35 0.14
C GLN A 58 -7.62 15.97 -0.34
N LEU A 59 -7.60 17.25 -0.75
CA LEU A 59 -8.77 17.94 -1.30
C LEU A 59 -9.15 17.40 -2.70
N LEU A 60 -8.16 17.16 -3.56
CA LEU A 60 -8.36 16.73 -4.95
C LEU A 60 -8.69 15.23 -5.08
N THR A 61 -8.17 14.41 -4.17
CA THR A 61 -8.43 12.96 -4.10
C THR A 61 -8.81 12.59 -2.67
N PRO A 62 -10.10 12.70 -2.28
CA PRO A 62 -10.53 12.32 -0.95
C PRO A 62 -10.34 10.81 -0.78
N SER A 63 -9.39 10.41 0.06
CA SER A 63 -9.05 9.02 0.37
C SER A 63 -10.08 8.31 1.27
N THR A 64 -11.21 8.98 1.56
CA THR A 64 -12.12 8.65 2.67
C THR A 64 -13.48 8.08 2.24
N ALA A 65 -13.74 7.96 0.93
CA ALA A 65 -15.01 7.44 0.44
C ALA A 65 -14.82 6.57 -0.80
N MET A 66 -14.94 5.26 -0.63
CA MET A 66 -15.20 4.35 -1.75
C MET A 66 -16.70 4.08 -1.83
N LEU A 67 -17.27 4.26 -3.03
CA LEU A 67 -18.64 3.87 -3.34
C LEU A 67 -18.58 2.45 -3.85
N GLN A 68 -19.11 1.50 -3.08
CA GLN A 68 -19.19 0.10 -3.50
C GLN A 68 -20.65 -0.33 -3.61
N LYS A 69 -20.93 -1.17 -4.62
CA LYS A 69 -22.20 -1.90 -4.71
C LYS A 69 -22.22 -2.97 -3.62
N ALA A 70 -23.38 -3.24 -3.04
CA ALA A 70 -23.53 -4.20 -1.96
C ALA A 70 -23.46 -5.67 -2.45
N SER A 71 -23.68 -5.94 -3.74
CA SER A 71 -23.62 -7.26 -4.41
C SER A 71 -23.71 -7.07 -5.95
N ASP A 72 -23.29 -8.06 -6.73
CA ASP A 72 -23.42 -8.04 -8.20
C ASP A 72 -24.72 -8.70 -8.71
N GLU A 73 -25.57 -9.23 -7.83
CA GLU A 73 -26.71 -10.08 -8.20
C GLU A 73 -28.05 -9.35 -8.33
N VAL A 74 -28.13 -8.05 -8.02
CA VAL A 74 -29.41 -7.29 -8.02
C VAL A 74 -29.29 -5.97 -8.77
N TRP A 75 -30.28 -5.68 -9.63
CA TRP A 75 -30.27 -4.54 -10.57
C TRP A 75 -30.42 -3.15 -9.91
N LEU A 76 -31.01 -3.07 -8.71
CA LEU A 76 -31.11 -1.85 -7.90
C LEU A 76 -30.53 -2.11 -6.51
N GLN A 77 -29.47 -1.37 -6.14
CA GLN A 77 -28.80 -1.57 -4.86
C GLN A 77 -28.53 -0.28 -4.08
N PRO A 78 -28.47 -0.37 -2.73
CA PRO A 78 -28.04 0.72 -1.88
C PRO A 78 -26.55 1.00 -2.10
N ILE A 79 -26.22 2.27 -2.37
CA ILE A 79 -24.85 2.76 -2.30
C ILE A 79 -24.43 2.80 -0.84
N VAL A 80 -23.37 2.08 -0.48
CA VAL A 80 -22.78 2.12 0.86
C VAL A 80 -21.51 2.97 0.79
N VAL A 81 -21.43 3.98 1.65
CA VAL A 81 -20.22 4.81 1.80
C VAL A 81 -19.37 4.14 2.88
N MET A 82 -18.30 3.46 2.47
CA MET A 82 -17.34 2.91 3.41
C MET A 82 -16.27 3.95 3.72
N THR A 83 -16.10 4.24 5.01
CA THR A 83 -15.06 5.14 5.50
C THR A 83 -13.95 4.31 6.10
N THR A 84 -12.87 4.13 5.37
CA THR A 84 -11.62 3.63 5.97
C THR A 84 -11.02 4.75 6.80
N PRO A 85 -10.78 4.56 8.12
CA PRO A 85 -10.03 5.51 8.91
C PRO A 85 -8.69 5.74 8.22
N LEU A 86 -8.31 7.01 8.04
CA LEU A 86 -7.05 7.44 7.42
C LEU A 86 -5.81 6.75 8.04
N ASN A 87 -5.95 6.28 9.29
CA ASN A 87 -4.91 5.63 10.09
C ASN A 87 -5.23 4.17 10.44
N SER A 88 -6.19 3.51 9.77
CA SER A 88 -6.33 2.07 9.94
C SER A 88 -5.02 1.38 9.54
N PRO A 89 -4.49 0.44 10.31
CA PRO A 89 -3.30 -0.31 9.90
C PRO A 89 -3.62 -1.06 8.61
N ASP A 90 -2.59 -1.27 7.78
CA ASP A 90 -2.75 -2.10 6.60
C ASP A 90 -2.95 -3.57 7.01
N LYS A 91 -3.65 -4.32 6.17
CA LYS A 91 -4.06 -5.71 6.41
C LYS A 91 -4.13 -6.45 5.08
N PHE A 92 -4.02 -7.76 5.11
CA PHE A 92 -4.42 -8.61 4.00
C PHE A 92 -5.94 -8.68 3.90
N ASP A 93 -6.47 -8.62 2.68
CA ASP A 93 -7.92 -8.62 2.40
C ASP A 93 -8.31 -9.65 1.35
N LYS A 94 -7.49 -9.81 0.30
CA LYS A 94 -7.79 -10.72 -0.80
C LYS A 94 -6.71 -11.79 -0.89
N ALA A 95 -7.15 -13.03 -1.03
CA ALA A 95 -6.31 -14.20 -1.17
C ALA A 95 -6.89 -15.09 -2.29
N ASN A 96 -6.03 -15.86 -2.95
CA ASN A 96 -6.49 -17.01 -3.73
C ASN A 96 -6.70 -18.24 -2.83
N ASP A 97 -7.25 -19.31 -3.38
CA ASP A 97 -7.68 -20.50 -2.60
C ASP A 97 -6.55 -21.23 -1.85
N THR A 98 -5.28 -20.92 -2.15
CA THR A 98 -4.12 -21.55 -1.50
C THR A 98 -3.54 -20.70 -0.37
N ILE A 99 -4.11 -19.52 -0.09
CA ILE A 99 -3.70 -18.65 1.01
C ILE A 99 -4.82 -18.51 2.03
N LYS A 100 -4.49 -18.71 3.30
CA LYS A 100 -5.33 -18.35 4.45
C LYS A 100 -4.92 -16.97 4.97
N ILE A 101 -5.92 -16.12 5.20
CA ILE A 101 -5.74 -14.87 5.93
C ILE A 101 -6.15 -15.11 7.38
N LEU A 102 -5.20 -14.96 8.30
CA LEU A 102 -5.34 -15.24 9.72
C LEU A 102 -5.25 -13.94 10.54
N GLU A 103 -5.53 -14.04 11.83
CA GLU A 103 -5.34 -12.96 12.82
C GLU A 103 -5.93 -11.62 12.39
N ASN A 104 -7.21 -11.61 12.00
CA ASN A 104 -7.94 -10.40 11.60
C ASN A 104 -7.28 -9.62 10.44
N GLY A 105 -6.63 -10.33 9.52
CA GLY A 105 -5.99 -9.75 8.34
C GLY A 105 -4.50 -9.47 8.49
N PHE A 106 -3.89 -9.75 9.64
CA PHE A 106 -2.47 -9.41 9.84
C PHE A 106 -1.49 -10.49 9.39
N VAL A 107 -1.95 -11.73 9.20
CA VAL A 107 -1.10 -12.84 8.79
C VAL A 107 -1.65 -13.46 7.50
N ALA A 108 -0.78 -13.69 6.54
CA ALA A 108 -1.06 -14.55 5.40
C ALA A 108 -0.23 -15.83 5.52
N GLU A 109 -0.89 -16.97 5.38
CA GLU A 109 -0.31 -18.30 5.44
C GLU A 109 -0.60 -19.05 4.15
N HIS A 110 0.39 -19.74 3.60
CA HIS A 110 0.16 -20.66 2.49
C HIS A 110 -0.32 -22.04 2.98
N ASP A 111 -1.57 -22.39 2.66
CA ASP A 111 -2.23 -23.65 3.06
C ASP A 111 -2.26 -24.70 1.94
N GLY A 112 -1.78 -24.35 0.75
CA GLY A 112 -1.62 -25.30 -0.36
C GLY A 112 -0.41 -26.22 -0.21
N THR A 113 -0.35 -27.31 -0.99
CA THR A 113 0.74 -28.31 -0.94
C THR A 113 2.05 -27.80 -1.54
N THR A 114 2.03 -27.27 -2.77
CA THR A 114 3.16 -26.60 -3.42
C THR A 114 2.62 -25.69 -4.52
N GLY A 115 3.30 -24.57 -4.79
CA GLY A 115 2.93 -23.64 -5.85
C GLY A 115 2.64 -22.26 -5.32
N HIS A 116 2.48 -21.29 -6.22
CA HIS A 116 2.37 -19.90 -5.81
C HIS A 116 0.95 -19.56 -5.32
N GLY A 117 0.82 -19.14 -4.07
CA GLY A 117 -0.35 -18.46 -3.55
C GLY A 117 -0.20 -16.94 -3.67
N GLU A 118 -1.30 -16.22 -3.92
CA GLU A 118 -1.32 -14.76 -4.01
C GLU A 118 -2.15 -14.18 -2.88
N VAL A 119 -1.63 -13.15 -2.23
CA VAL A 119 -2.37 -12.33 -1.28
C VAL A 119 -2.13 -10.85 -1.54
N ARG A 120 -3.17 -10.04 -1.31
CA ARG A 120 -3.14 -8.59 -1.50
C ARG A 120 -3.58 -7.84 -0.25
N GLY A 121 -3.01 -6.64 -0.11
CA GLY A 121 -3.40 -5.70 0.92
C GLY A 121 -4.81 -5.14 0.71
N PHE A 122 -5.42 -4.76 1.82
CA PHE A 122 -6.71 -4.10 1.91
C PHE A 122 -6.67 -2.71 1.30
N LYS A 123 -5.60 -1.96 1.58
CA LYS A 123 -5.44 -0.59 1.09
C LYS A 123 -5.11 -0.53 -0.39
N THR A 124 -5.49 0.59 -0.97
CA THR A 124 -5.14 1.00 -2.32
C THR A 124 -4.40 2.32 -2.28
N TYR A 125 -3.36 2.46 -3.09
CA TYR A 125 -2.47 3.63 -3.09
C TYR A 125 -2.45 4.27 -4.47
N SER A 126 -2.82 5.56 -4.54
CA SER A 126 -2.79 6.36 -5.77
C SER A 126 -1.99 7.65 -5.66
N THR A 127 -1.72 8.09 -4.42
CA THR A 127 -1.07 9.38 -4.11
C THR A 127 -0.29 9.25 -2.80
N GLY A 128 0.69 10.12 -2.59
CA GLY A 128 1.45 10.18 -1.35
C GLY A 128 2.51 9.09 -1.19
N THR A 129 3.11 9.06 -0.01
CA THR A 129 4.10 8.05 0.40
C THR A 129 3.55 7.19 1.54
N HIS A 130 3.63 5.88 1.38
CA HIS A 130 3.14 4.89 2.33
C HIS A 130 4.27 3.96 2.75
N LYS A 131 4.23 3.49 3.98
CA LYS A 131 5.21 2.56 4.54
C LYS A 131 4.48 1.37 5.15
N ILE A 132 4.88 0.18 4.76
CA ILE A 132 4.32 -1.09 5.22
C ILE A 132 5.48 -1.89 5.81
N LYS A 133 5.29 -2.38 7.03
CA LYS A 133 6.26 -3.24 7.71
C LYS A 133 5.81 -4.68 7.59
N LEU A 134 6.68 -5.54 7.10
CA LEU A 134 6.39 -6.96 6.90
C LEU A 134 7.39 -7.78 7.72
N LYS A 135 6.91 -8.74 8.51
CA LYS A 135 7.76 -9.74 9.17
C LYS A 135 7.62 -11.07 8.44
N ILE A 136 8.74 -11.67 8.08
CA ILE A 136 8.77 -13.06 7.60
C ILE A 136 8.66 -13.95 8.84
N GLU A 137 7.52 -14.59 9.07
CA GLU A 137 7.32 -15.43 10.26
C GLU A 137 7.84 -16.84 10.06
N GLU A 138 7.59 -17.40 8.89
CA GLU A 138 8.02 -18.74 8.51
C GLU A 138 8.37 -18.71 7.02
N MET A 139 9.56 -19.19 6.66
CA MET A 139 9.97 -19.35 5.26
C MET A 139 10.48 -20.76 5.05
N THR A 140 9.54 -21.69 4.83
CA THR A 140 9.85 -23.12 4.80
C THR A 140 10.84 -23.43 3.69
N ASN A 141 11.90 -24.16 4.04
CA ASN A 141 13.03 -24.50 3.16
C ASN A 141 13.78 -23.27 2.60
N ASN A 142 13.61 -22.06 3.17
CA ASN A 142 14.21 -20.79 2.69
C ASN A 142 13.94 -20.52 1.20
N HIS A 143 12.72 -20.82 0.78
CA HIS A 143 12.31 -20.82 -0.63
C HIS A 143 11.86 -19.44 -1.11
N TRP A 144 11.16 -19.48 -2.24
CA TRP A 144 10.65 -18.34 -2.96
C TRP A 144 9.48 -17.70 -2.22
N MET A 145 9.58 -16.40 -1.95
CA MET A 145 8.47 -15.52 -1.65
C MET A 145 8.70 -14.21 -2.40
N PHE A 146 7.61 -13.55 -2.80
CA PHE A 146 7.63 -12.28 -3.52
C PHE A 146 6.95 -11.18 -2.70
N TRP A 147 7.50 -9.98 -2.77
CA TRP A 147 6.97 -8.77 -2.13
C TRP A 147 7.06 -7.59 -3.08
N GLY A 148 5.96 -6.87 -3.22
CA GLY A 148 5.91 -5.66 -4.02
C GLY A 148 4.51 -5.10 -4.15
N ILE A 149 4.22 -4.61 -5.36
CA ILE A 149 2.93 -4.05 -5.71
C ILE A 149 2.38 -4.65 -7.00
N ILE A 150 1.07 -4.50 -7.14
CA ILE A 150 0.35 -4.77 -8.39
C ILE A 150 -0.76 -3.74 -8.55
N SER A 151 -1.18 -3.48 -9.79
CA SER A 151 -2.37 -2.64 -10.02
C SER A 151 -3.62 -3.35 -9.50
N GLN A 152 -4.48 -2.64 -8.77
CA GLN A 152 -5.72 -3.16 -8.18
C GLN A 152 -6.60 -3.87 -9.22
N THR A 153 -6.62 -3.36 -10.45
CA THR A 153 -7.45 -3.87 -11.55
C THR A 153 -6.96 -5.20 -12.12
N THR A 154 -5.75 -5.64 -11.76
CA THR A 154 -5.18 -6.89 -12.23
C THR A 154 -5.91 -8.07 -11.61
N ALA A 155 -6.36 -9.04 -12.41
CA ALA A 155 -6.97 -10.25 -11.90
C ALA A 155 -6.02 -11.04 -10.99
N MET A 156 -6.57 -11.67 -9.95
CA MET A 156 -5.79 -12.55 -9.08
C MET A 156 -5.52 -13.88 -9.77
N LYS A 157 -4.31 -14.43 -9.58
CA LYS A 157 -3.89 -15.73 -10.10
C LYS A 157 -2.66 -16.22 -9.34
N GLN A 158 -2.45 -17.53 -9.31
CA GLN A 158 -1.28 -18.14 -8.66
C GLN A 158 0.05 -17.55 -9.17
N THR A 159 0.19 -17.34 -10.47
CA THR A 159 1.40 -16.74 -11.05
C THR A 159 1.32 -15.22 -11.21
N SER A 160 0.73 -14.52 -10.24
CA SER A 160 0.51 -13.07 -10.32
C SER A 160 1.79 -12.25 -10.39
N TYR A 161 2.90 -12.77 -9.87
CA TYR A 161 4.23 -12.14 -9.94
C TYR A 161 4.75 -11.94 -11.37
N SER A 162 4.20 -12.68 -12.35
CA SER A 162 4.51 -12.53 -13.78
C SER A 162 3.49 -11.67 -14.54
N SER A 163 2.52 -11.05 -13.85
CA SER A 163 1.60 -10.10 -14.46
C SER A 163 2.33 -8.84 -14.90
N THR A 164 1.91 -8.23 -16.02
CA THR A 164 2.52 -7.01 -16.57
C THR A 164 2.54 -5.83 -15.60
N SER A 165 1.66 -5.83 -14.60
CA SER A 165 1.57 -4.80 -13.55
C SER A 165 2.30 -5.16 -12.26
N ALA A 166 2.82 -6.38 -12.12
CA ALA A 166 3.52 -6.80 -10.91
C ALA A 166 4.95 -6.24 -10.89
N ASN A 167 5.32 -5.61 -9.78
CA ASN A 167 6.64 -5.03 -9.58
C ASN A 167 7.11 -5.30 -8.14
N GLY A 168 8.30 -5.86 -7.96
CA GLY A 168 8.80 -6.21 -6.64
C GLY A 168 10.03 -7.10 -6.66
N TRP A 169 10.30 -7.74 -5.53
CA TRP A 169 11.48 -8.57 -5.31
C TRP A 169 11.06 -9.96 -4.86
N ALA A 170 11.87 -10.96 -5.16
CA ALA A 170 11.68 -12.31 -4.63
C ALA A 170 12.98 -12.88 -4.07
N LYS A 171 12.87 -13.69 -3.01
CA LYS A 171 14.02 -14.25 -2.29
C LYS A 171 14.91 -15.19 -3.13
N ASN A 172 14.37 -15.85 -4.15
CA ASN A 172 15.16 -16.79 -4.93
C ASN A 172 16.02 -16.06 -5.97
N SER A 173 17.24 -16.56 -6.23
CA SER A 173 18.13 -16.13 -7.33
C SER A 173 18.16 -14.63 -7.63
N LYS A 174 18.23 -13.76 -6.62
CA LYS A 174 18.32 -12.29 -6.80
C LYS A 174 17.21 -11.73 -7.72
N GLN A 175 16.03 -12.34 -7.69
CA GLN A 175 14.97 -12.04 -8.63
C GLN A 175 14.31 -10.70 -8.32
N VAL A 176 14.22 -9.85 -9.34
CA VAL A 176 13.52 -8.58 -9.29
C VAL A 176 12.54 -8.54 -10.45
N TYR A 177 11.24 -8.42 -10.16
CA TYR A 177 10.22 -8.37 -11.19
C TYR A 177 9.94 -6.92 -11.55
N LEU A 178 10.16 -6.58 -12.82
CA LEU A 178 9.80 -5.30 -13.41
C LEU A 178 8.71 -5.57 -14.44
N ASN A 179 7.49 -5.11 -14.17
CA ASN A 179 6.33 -5.34 -15.03
C ASN A 179 6.12 -6.84 -15.35
N GLY A 180 6.25 -7.70 -14.33
CA GLY A 180 6.10 -9.15 -14.45
C GLY A 180 7.29 -9.89 -15.06
N VAL A 181 8.34 -9.18 -15.48
CA VAL A 181 9.54 -9.79 -16.06
C VAL A 181 10.64 -9.86 -15.02
N ASN A 182 11.22 -11.05 -14.83
CA ASN A 182 12.37 -11.23 -13.95
C ASN A 182 13.63 -10.55 -14.55
N ASN A 183 14.22 -9.66 -13.79
CA ASN A 183 15.46 -8.95 -14.04
C ASN A 183 16.44 -9.29 -12.90
N GLU A 184 17.10 -10.44 -13.02
CA GLU A 184 17.99 -10.96 -11.99
C GLU A 184 19.11 -9.96 -11.64
N GLY A 185 19.30 -9.72 -10.35
CA GLY A 185 20.34 -8.83 -9.83
C GLY A 185 20.12 -7.34 -10.11
N TYR A 186 18.93 -6.95 -10.60
CA TYR A 186 18.61 -5.54 -10.83
C TYR A 186 18.91 -4.68 -9.59
N ASN A 187 19.58 -3.55 -9.81
CA ASN A 187 20.05 -2.63 -8.76
C ASN A 187 20.84 -3.31 -7.63
N ASN A 188 21.60 -4.36 -7.94
CA ASN A 188 22.42 -5.11 -6.98
C ASN A 188 21.63 -5.79 -5.86
N TYR A 189 20.36 -6.13 -6.09
CA TYR A 189 19.58 -6.89 -5.13
C TYR A 189 20.24 -8.26 -4.85
N GLN A 190 20.50 -8.56 -3.56
CA GLN A 190 21.23 -9.78 -3.17
C GLN A 190 20.32 -10.93 -2.72
N ALA A 191 19.03 -10.67 -2.51
CA ALA A 191 18.08 -11.64 -1.98
C ALA A 191 18.59 -12.35 -0.71
N ASP A 192 19.07 -11.58 0.25
CA ASP A 192 19.63 -12.02 1.52
C ASP A 192 18.59 -12.08 2.66
N ILE A 193 17.31 -11.94 2.35
CA ILE A 193 16.18 -11.94 3.28
C ILE A 193 15.99 -13.35 3.89
N VAL A 194 15.83 -13.47 5.20
CA VAL A 194 15.60 -14.76 5.85
C VAL A 194 14.38 -14.71 6.77
N GLU A 195 13.99 -15.86 7.31
CA GLU A 195 12.99 -15.92 8.37
C GLU A 195 13.35 -14.99 9.54
N ASN A 196 12.33 -14.39 10.16
CA ASN A 196 12.39 -13.36 11.19
C ASN A 196 12.91 -11.99 10.75
N ASP A 197 13.31 -11.81 9.48
CA ASP A 197 13.61 -10.47 8.97
C ASP A 197 12.35 -9.60 8.94
N ILE A 198 12.59 -8.31 9.20
CA ILE A 198 11.59 -7.25 9.06
C ILE A 198 11.95 -6.43 7.82
N LEU A 199 10.98 -6.33 6.91
CA LEU A 199 11.08 -5.59 5.66
C LEU A 199 10.23 -4.33 5.75
N HIS A 200 10.80 -3.21 5.30
CA HIS A 200 10.08 -1.96 5.07
C HIS A 200 9.82 -1.82 3.58
N LEU A 201 8.56 -2.01 3.18
CA LEU A 201 8.11 -1.69 1.84
C LEU A 201 7.56 -0.26 1.83
N LYS A 202 8.22 0.63 1.09
CA LYS A 202 7.81 2.02 0.93
C LYS A 202 7.26 2.24 -0.47
N LEU A 203 6.03 2.74 -0.55
CA LEU A 203 5.34 3.03 -1.80
C LEU A 203 5.24 4.54 -1.96
N ASN A 204 6.02 5.14 -2.87
CA ASN A 204 5.92 6.56 -3.19
C ASN A 204 5.16 6.71 -4.51
N CYS A 205 3.86 7.00 -4.42
CA CYS A 205 2.99 7.18 -5.58
C CYS A 205 3.33 8.47 -6.33
N ASP A 206 3.75 9.51 -5.63
CA ASP A 206 4.05 10.81 -6.21
C ASP A 206 5.32 10.75 -7.08
N SER A 207 6.37 10.09 -6.59
CA SER A 207 7.60 9.84 -7.38
C SER A 207 7.56 8.58 -8.23
N ARG A 208 6.48 7.80 -8.15
CA ARG A 208 6.28 6.53 -8.88
C ARG A 208 7.39 5.51 -8.62
N THR A 209 7.74 5.30 -7.35
CA THR A 209 8.79 4.35 -6.96
C THR A 209 8.33 3.48 -5.81
N ILE A 210 8.79 2.23 -5.80
CA ILE A 210 8.73 1.37 -4.62
C ILE A 210 10.14 1.12 -4.10
N GLU A 211 10.29 1.07 -2.78
CA GLU A 211 11.57 0.78 -2.12
C GLU A 211 11.39 -0.36 -1.12
N LEU A 212 12.33 -1.29 -1.09
CA LEU A 212 12.41 -2.38 -0.10
C LEU A 212 13.68 -2.22 0.71
N GLU A 213 13.53 -2.17 2.03
CA GLU A 213 14.64 -2.10 2.97
C GLU A 213 14.53 -3.25 3.98
N ASN A 214 15.62 -3.98 4.20
CA ASN A 214 15.70 -5.03 5.22
C ASN A 214 16.38 -4.47 6.48
N GLU A 215 15.71 -4.53 7.64
CA GLU A 215 16.25 -4.01 8.90
C GLU A 215 17.57 -4.66 9.32
N ARG A 216 17.71 -5.97 9.10
CA ARG A 216 18.90 -6.71 9.53
C ARG A 216 20.14 -6.33 8.73
N THR A 217 19.99 -6.17 7.42
CA THR A 217 21.13 -5.97 6.51
C THR A 217 21.35 -4.51 6.14
N ASN A 218 20.38 -3.63 6.47
CA ASN A 218 20.31 -2.24 6.02
C ASN A 218 20.40 -2.09 4.50
N GLN A 219 20.18 -3.18 3.73
CA GLN A 219 20.15 -3.11 2.28
C GLN A 219 18.85 -2.48 1.83
N LYS A 220 18.97 -1.50 0.94
CA LYS A 220 17.86 -0.78 0.35
C LYS A 220 17.89 -0.92 -1.17
N ASN A 221 16.76 -1.32 -1.73
CA ASN A 221 16.58 -1.51 -3.17
C ASN A 221 15.38 -0.69 -3.63
N SER A 222 15.45 -0.12 -4.83
CA SER A 222 14.39 0.74 -5.37
C SER A 222 14.07 0.35 -6.81
N ILE A 223 12.78 0.41 -7.16
CA ILE A 223 12.25 0.15 -8.49
C ILE A 223 11.40 1.36 -8.92
N PRO A 224 11.68 1.98 -10.08
CA PRO A 224 10.76 2.92 -10.70
C PRO A 224 9.58 2.18 -11.35
N ILE A 225 8.38 2.74 -11.24
CA ILE A 225 7.15 2.12 -11.74
C ILE A 225 6.69 2.81 -13.03
N ASP A 226 6.52 2.01 -14.09
CA ASP A 226 5.90 2.42 -15.33
C ASP A 226 4.37 2.37 -15.20
N LEU A 227 3.72 3.54 -15.11
CA LEU A 227 2.27 3.63 -14.96
C LEU A 227 1.48 3.14 -16.18
N ASN A 228 2.11 3.02 -17.36
CA ASN A 228 1.44 2.42 -18.52
C ASN A 228 1.25 0.90 -18.34
N ARG A 229 2.06 0.27 -17.50
CA ARG A 229 2.06 -1.17 -17.24
C ARG A 229 1.48 -1.50 -15.86
N CYS A 230 1.75 -0.68 -14.86
CA CYS A 230 1.18 -0.76 -13.51
C CYS A 230 0.43 0.53 -13.16
N PRO A 231 -0.78 0.74 -13.71
CA PRO A 231 -1.56 1.94 -13.43
C PRO A 231 -2.06 1.95 -11.98
N PHE A 232 -2.30 3.15 -11.46
CA PHE A 232 -2.98 3.32 -10.19
C PHE A 232 -4.43 2.79 -10.24
N PRO A 233 -5.01 2.46 -9.07
CA PRO A 233 -4.35 2.36 -7.77
C PRO A 233 -3.47 1.10 -7.65
N TRP A 234 -2.41 1.21 -6.86
CA TRP A 234 -1.58 0.07 -6.46
C TRP A 234 -2.16 -0.62 -5.23
N GLN A 235 -1.86 -1.90 -5.06
CA GLN A 235 -2.09 -2.66 -3.82
C GLN A 235 -0.80 -3.36 -3.40
N LEU A 236 -0.63 -3.58 -2.08
CA LEU A 236 0.38 -4.51 -1.58
C LEU A 236 0.14 -5.87 -2.23
N HIS A 237 1.21 -6.48 -2.73
CA HIS A 237 1.15 -7.73 -3.47
C HIS A 237 2.23 -8.68 -2.97
N ILE A 238 1.81 -9.83 -2.46
CA ILE A 238 2.69 -10.87 -1.96
C ILE A 238 2.35 -12.20 -2.65
N ASN A 239 3.37 -12.98 -2.95
CA ASN A 239 3.18 -14.39 -3.28
C ASN A 239 4.01 -15.28 -2.34
N LEU A 240 3.40 -16.36 -1.86
CA LEU A 240 4.03 -17.41 -1.03
C LEU A 240 4.08 -18.72 -1.84
N PHE A 241 5.01 -19.63 -1.56
CA PHE A 241 5.23 -20.81 -2.43
C PHE A 241 5.09 -22.15 -1.72
N ASN A 242 5.69 -22.30 -0.54
CA ASN A 242 5.65 -23.55 0.20
C ASN A 242 4.50 -23.56 1.19
N THR A 243 3.98 -24.75 1.50
CA THR A 243 3.07 -24.93 2.64
C THR A 243 3.68 -24.35 3.91
N ASN A 244 2.86 -23.67 4.70
CA ASN A 244 3.22 -23.02 5.96
C ASN A 244 4.13 -21.79 5.84
N ASP A 245 4.48 -21.33 4.63
CA ASP A 245 5.07 -20.00 4.47
C ASP A 245 4.13 -18.96 5.11
N ARG A 246 4.68 -18.10 5.97
CA ARG A 246 3.92 -17.09 6.70
C ARG A 246 4.59 -15.73 6.67
N ILE A 247 3.76 -14.72 6.45
CA ILE A 247 4.16 -13.33 6.50
C ILE A 247 3.14 -12.51 7.29
N ARG A 248 3.64 -11.56 8.07
CA ARG A 248 2.81 -10.67 8.90
C ARG A 248 2.98 -9.22 8.50
N ILE A 249 1.88 -8.47 8.47
CA ILE A 249 1.92 -7.00 8.48
C ILE A 249 2.04 -6.54 9.94
N LEU A 250 3.04 -5.71 10.24
CA LEU A 250 3.25 -5.10 11.56
C LEU A 250 2.57 -3.73 11.63
N GLU A 251 2.01 -3.41 12.80
CA GLU A 251 1.44 -2.08 13.13
C GLU A 251 2.51 -1.00 13.38
#